data_AF-A0A975XSX0-F1
#
_entry.id   AF-A0A975XSX0-F1
#
_cell.length_a   1.000
_cell.length_b   1.000
_cell.length_c   1.000
_cell.angle_alpha   90.00
_cell.angle_beta   90.00
_cell.angle_gamma   90.00
#
_symmetry.space_group_name_H-M   'P 1'
#
loop_
_entity.id
_entity.type
_entity.pdbx_description
1 polymer ?
#
loop_
_entity_poly.entity_id
_entity_poly.type
_entity_poly.pdbx_seq_one_letter_code
_entity_poly.pdbx_strand_id
1 'polypeptide(L)'
;MANKRRRKLVVLPELVEQGPILVKTDDDIDGVKRIAELQQTFGDNIRARIVPGVVGRRKVLHVVLRYTSYRAVAGELDDRLTRDIGRRVRWLALWNRVPSCDALIDTDPDSPNYLSVWLNPAREGNVRQQSEIVSN
;
A
#
# COMPACT_ATOMS: atom_id res chain seq x y z
N MET A 1 10.85 -15.37 -25.47
CA MET A 1 10.81 -15.00 -24.04
C MET A 1 10.27 -13.57 -23.93
N ALA A 2 9.07 -13.38 -23.38
CA ALA A 2 8.46 -12.05 -23.28
C ALA A 2 9.24 -11.20 -22.27
N ASN A 3 9.90 -10.17 -22.76
CA ASN A 3 10.63 -9.20 -21.96
C ASN A 3 9.61 -8.52 -21.02
N LYS A 4 9.59 -8.90 -19.73
CA LYS A 4 8.68 -8.34 -18.71
C LYS A 4 9.02 -6.86 -18.55
N ARG A 5 8.40 -6.00 -19.38
CA ARG A 5 8.61 -4.55 -19.33
C ARG A 5 8.31 -4.08 -17.91
N ARG A 6 9.33 -3.55 -17.23
CA ARG A 6 9.17 -2.99 -15.88
C ARG A 6 8.19 -1.83 -15.97
N ARG A 7 7.07 -1.92 -15.25
CA ARG A 7 6.11 -0.82 -15.17
C ARG A 7 6.78 0.39 -14.51
N LYS A 8 6.58 1.59 -15.07
CA LYS A 8 7.09 2.84 -14.50
C LYS A 8 6.23 3.24 -13.31
N LEU A 9 6.85 3.44 -12.15
CA LEU A 9 6.15 3.94 -10.97
C LEU A 9 5.88 5.44 -11.14
N VAL A 10 4.70 5.88 -10.75
CA VAL A 10 4.30 7.29 -10.78
C VAL A 10 3.60 7.64 -9.47
N VAL A 11 3.78 8.87 -9.01
CA VAL A 11 2.97 9.43 -7.92
C VAL A 11 1.73 10.06 -8.56
N LEU A 12 0.58 9.86 -7.95
CA LEU A 12 -0.70 10.42 -8.40
C LEU A 12 -1.08 11.54 -7.41
N PRO A 13 -1.00 12.83 -7.81
CA PRO A 13 -1.26 13.95 -6.90
C PRO A 13 -2.60 13.84 -6.19
N GLU A 14 -3.64 13.43 -6.91
CA GLU A 14 -5.00 13.27 -6.39
C GLU A 14 -5.08 12.22 -5.27
N LEU A 15 -4.14 11.27 -5.22
CA LEU A 15 -4.03 10.28 -4.15
C LEU A 15 -3.31 10.86 -2.92
N VAL A 16 -2.33 11.73 -3.14
CA VAL A 16 -1.58 12.40 -2.06
C VAL A 16 -2.45 13.43 -1.36
N GLU A 17 -3.27 14.17 -2.13
CA GLU A 17 -4.19 15.19 -1.63
C GLU A 17 -5.29 14.65 -0.70
N GLN A 18 -5.63 13.36 -0.79
CA GLN A 18 -6.59 12.72 0.13
C GLN A 18 -6.03 12.56 1.55
N GLY A 19 -4.72 12.72 1.74
CA GLY A 19 -4.05 12.45 3.02
C GLY A 19 -3.98 10.95 3.32
N PRO A 20 -3.90 10.58 4.62
CA PRO A 20 -3.84 9.19 5.05
C PRO A 20 -5.11 8.42 4.69
N ILE A 21 -4.96 7.28 4.03
CA ILE A 21 -6.07 6.41 3.65
C ILE A 21 -5.89 5.06 4.33
N LEU A 22 -6.90 4.63 5.09
CA LEU A 22 -6.92 3.30 5.69
C LEU A 22 -7.49 2.28 4.71
N VAL A 23 -6.79 1.17 4.54
CA VAL A 23 -7.20 0.03 3.72
C VAL A 23 -7.27 -1.18 4.62
N LYS A 24 -8.47 -1.74 4.77
CA LYS A 24 -8.67 -2.99 5.51
C LYS A 24 -8.06 -4.15 4.74
N THR A 25 -7.42 -5.05 5.47
CA THR A 25 -6.75 -6.20 4.89
C THR A 25 -7.71 -7.38 4.84
N ASP A 26 -8.36 -7.55 3.68
CA ASP A 26 -9.42 -8.56 3.49
C ASP A 26 -9.00 -9.65 2.48
N ASP A 27 -8.01 -9.37 1.62
CA ASP A 27 -7.65 -10.22 0.48
C ASP A 27 -6.52 -11.23 0.80
N ASP A 28 -5.47 -10.80 1.52
CA ASP A 28 -4.24 -11.59 1.75
C ASP A 28 -3.62 -11.29 3.12
N ILE A 29 -4.33 -11.62 4.20
CA ILE A 29 -3.88 -11.34 5.58
C ILE A 29 -2.53 -11.98 5.90
N ASP A 30 -2.31 -13.22 5.46
CA ASP A 30 -1.05 -13.94 5.69
C ASP A 30 0.11 -13.29 4.93
N GLY A 31 -0.12 -12.86 3.68
CA GLY A 31 0.86 -12.14 2.90
C GLY A 31 1.20 -10.78 3.50
N VAL A 32 0.21 -10.04 4.01
CA VAL A 32 0.44 -8.75 4.69
C VAL A 32 1.18 -8.95 6.01
N LYS A 33 0.80 -9.95 6.80
CA LYS A 33 1.52 -10.33 8.04
C LYS A 33 2.99 -10.65 7.75
N ARG A 34 3.26 -11.42 6.70
CA ARG A 34 4.63 -11.71 6.28
C ARG A 34 5.41 -10.46 5.87
N ILE A 35 4.77 -9.50 5.20
CA ILE A 35 5.41 -8.21 4.89
C ILE A 35 5.73 -7.44 6.18
N ALA A 36 4.84 -7.44 7.17
CA ALA A 36 5.07 -6.80 8.46
C ALA A 36 6.28 -7.42 9.19
N GLU A 37 6.37 -8.75 9.24
CA GLU A 37 7.50 -9.48 9.82
C GLU A 37 8.82 -9.16 9.11
N LEU A 38 8.80 -9.11 7.76
CA LEU A 38 9.97 -8.71 6.97
C LEU A 38 10.36 -7.25 7.22
N GLN A 39 9.39 -6.36 7.42
CA GLN A 39 9.65 -4.95 7.73
C GLN A 39 10.32 -4.78 9.09
N GLN A 40 9.89 -5.55 10.09
CA GLN A 40 10.52 -5.58 11.41
C GLN A 40 11.96 -6.12 11.34
N THR A 41 12.19 -7.14 10.51
CA THR A 41 13.51 -7.79 10.37
C THR A 41 14.52 -6.92 9.63
N PHE A 42 14.13 -6.39 8.47
CA PHE A 42 15.08 -5.77 7.54
C PHE A 42 15.10 -4.24 7.66
N GLY A 43 14.02 -3.63 8.16
CA GLY A 43 13.85 -2.18 8.21
C GLY A 43 13.77 -1.56 6.82
N ASP A 44 12.64 -0.95 6.47
CA ASP A 44 12.49 -0.07 5.30
C ASP A 44 11.03 0.39 5.19
N ASN A 45 10.79 1.36 4.30
CA ASN A 45 9.45 1.80 3.95
C ASN A 45 8.77 0.82 2.98
N ILE A 46 7.51 0.48 3.25
CA ILE A 46 6.70 -0.32 2.34
C ILE A 46 6.18 0.59 1.22
N ARG A 47 6.23 0.09 -0.02
CA ARG A 47 5.63 0.78 -1.16
C ARG A 47 4.35 0.08 -1.59
N ALA A 48 3.24 0.81 -1.50
CA ALA A 48 1.98 0.38 -2.08
C ALA A 48 1.92 0.72 -3.57
N ARG A 49 1.19 -0.10 -4.31
CA ARG A 49 0.88 0.09 -5.73
C ARG A 49 -0.61 -0.04 -5.94
N ILE A 50 -1.21 0.91 -6.63
CA ILE A 50 -2.64 0.87 -6.94
C ILE A 50 -2.81 0.26 -8.31
N VAL A 51 -3.55 -0.84 -8.40
CA VAL A 51 -3.76 -1.58 -9.65
C VAL A 51 -5.25 -1.75 -9.94
N PRO A 52 -5.68 -1.64 -11.21
CA PRO A 52 -7.07 -1.90 -11.55
C PRO A 52 -7.36 -3.40 -11.41
N GLY A 53 -8.53 -3.72 -10.87
CA GLY A 53 -9.05 -5.06 -10.74
C GLY A 53 -10.53 -5.14 -11.08
N VAL A 54 -11.06 -6.36 -11.04
CA VAL A 54 -12.48 -6.65 -11.20
C VAL A 54 -12.86 -7.71 -10.18
N VAL A 55 -13.84 -7.41 -9.33
CA VAL A 55 -14.42 -8.36 -8.37
C VAL A 55 -15.89 -8.53 -8.72
N GLY A 56 -16.24 -9.75 -9.15
CA GLY A 56 -17.51 -10.04 -9.79
C GLY A 56 -17.69 -9.20 -11.06
N ARG A 57 -18.62 -8.24 -11.04
CA ARG A 57 -18.87 -7.29 -12.14
C ARG A 57 -18.45 -5.85 -11.80
N ARG A 58 -17.93 -5.61 -10.60
CA ARG A 58 -17.50 -4.28 -10.14
C ARG A 58 -16.06 -4.03 -10.53
N LYS A 59 -15.77 -2.83 -11.04
CA LYS A 59 -14.41 -2.36 -11.26
C LYS A 59 -13.89 -1.81 -9.93
N VAL A 60 -12.78 -2.37 -9.45
CA VAL A 60 -12.17 -1.99 -8.18
C VAL A 60 -10.73 -1.55 -8.39
N LEU A 61 -10.13 -0.95 -7.37
CA LEU A 61 -8.70 -0.69 -7.31
C LEU A 61 -8.11 -1.48 -6.16
N HIS A 62 -7.19 -2.41 -6.46
CA HIS A 62 -6.49 -3.14 -5.41
C HIS A 62 -5.24 -2.38 -4.97
N VAL A 63 -4.96 -2.50 -3.68
CA VAL A 63 -3.75 -2.01 -3.02
C VAL A 63 -2.79 -3.18 -2.89
N VAL A 64 -1.72 -3.12 -3.66
CA VAL A 64 -0.69 -4.16 -3.68
C VAL A 64 0.52 -3.66 -2.91
N LEU A 65 0.84 -4.34 -1.81
CA LEU A 65 2.07 -4.10 -1.08
C LEU A 65 3.23 -4.80 -1.79
N ARG A 66 4.35 -4.11 -1.86
CA ARG A 66 5.61 -4.70 -2.30
C ARG A 66 6.71 -4.33 -1.33
N TYR A 67 7.33 -5.36 -0.78
CA TYR A 67 8.48 -5.24 0.11
C TYR A 67 9.51 -6.28 -0.31
N THR A 68 10.75 -5.82 -0.55
CA THR A 68 11.81 -6.64 -1.17
C THR A 68 11.33 -7.39 -2.44
N SER A 69 11.37 -8.72 -2.43
CA SER A 69 10.88 -9.61 -3.48
C SER A 69 9.42 -10.04 -3.28
N TYR A 70 8.86 -9.81 -2.09
CA TYR A 70 7.53 -10.26 -1.70
C TYR A 70 6.43 -9.27 -2.15
N ARG A 71 5.25 -9.83 -2.38
CA ARG A 71 4.06 -9.09 -2.82
C ARG A 71 2.85 -9.68 -2.12
N ALA A 72 2.02 -8.81 -1.57
CA ALA A 72 0.69 -9.15 -1.02
C ALA A 72 -0.36 -8.18 -1.58
N VAL A 73 -1.60 -8.64 -1.68
CA VAL A 73 -2.75 -7.76 -1.96
C VAL A 73 -3.38 -7.41 -0.62
N ALA A 74 -3.26 -6.15 -0.18
CA ALA A 74 -3.85 -5.76 1.09
C ALA A 74 -5.37 -5.81 1.02
N GLY A 75 -5.95 -5.09 0.05
CA GLY A 75 -7.39 -5.04 -0.12
C GLY A 75 -7.80 -4.11 -1.25
N GLU A 76 -9.09 -3.78 -1.27
CA GLU A 76 -9.69 -2.84 -2.20
C GLU A 76 -9.66 -1.41 -1.63
N LEU A 77 -9.44 -0.42 -2.50
CA LEU A 77 -9.82 0.95 -2.17
C LEU A 77 -11.33 1.07 -2.15
N ASP A 78 -11.85 1.93 -1.27
CA ASP A 78 -13.27 2.18 -1.19
C ASP A 78 -13.88 2.63 -2.54
N ASP A 79 -15.19 2.49 -2.64
CA ASP A 79 -15.94 2.81 -3.85
C ASP A 79 -15.82 4.29 -4.26
N ARG A 80 -15.61 5.20 -3.31
CA ARG A 80 -15.49 6.64 -3.56
C ARG A 80 -14.16 6.93 -4.25
N LEU A 81 -13.05 6.54 -3.64
CA LEU A 81 -11.70 6.66 -4.20
C LEU A 81 -11.59 5.94 -5.54
N THR A 82 -12.20 4.75 -5.66
CA THR A 82 -12.24 4.00 -6.92
C THR A 82 -12.92 4.79 -8.04
N ARG A 83 -13.98 5.55 -7.75
CA ARG A 83 -14.63 6.42 -8.74
C ARG A 83 -13.79 7.64 -9.07
N ASP A 84 -13.20 8.26 -8.05
CA ASP A 84 -12.43 9.50 -8.17
C ASP A 84 -11.17 9.30 -9.02
N ILE A 85 -10.35 8.28 -8.70
CA ILE A 85 -9.05 8.08 -9.38
C ILE A 85 -9.05 6.90 -10.37
N GLY A 86 -10.07 6.05 -10.38
CA GLY A 86 -10.02 4.78 -11.12
C GLY A 86 -9.88 4.92 -12.64
N ARG A 87 -10.46 5.97 -13.25
CA ARG A 87 -10.27 6.24 -14.69
C ARG A 87 -8.80 6.54 -14.99
N ARG A 88 -8.15 7.36 -14.16
CA ARG A 88 -6.75 7.75 -14.31
C ARG A 88 -5.82 6.56 -14.09
N VAL A 89 -6.05 5.77 -13.05
CA VAL A 89 -5.29 4.54 -12.77
C VAL A 89 -5.34 3.57 -13.95
N ARG A 90 -6.53 3.34 -14.54
CA ARG A 90 -6.70 2.48 -15.73
C ARG A 90 -5.93 3.01 -16.94
N TRP A 91 -6.00 4.31 -17.18
CA TRP A 91 -5.27 4.94 -18.28
C TRP A 91 -3.76 4.85 -18.10
N LEU A 92 -3.26 5.05 -16.88
CA LEU A 92 -1.85 4.82 -16.54
C LEU A 92 -1.42 3.37 -16.77
N ALA A 93 -2.28 2.40 -16.41
CA ALA A 93 -2.01 0.99 -16.63
C ALA A 93 -1.87 0.64 -18.12
N LEU A 94 -2.70 1.23 -19.00
CA LEU A 94 -2.57 1.09 -20.46
C LEU A 94 -1.22 1.60 -20.98
N TRP A 95 -0.63 2.56 -20.28
CA TRP A 95 0.69 3.14 -20.61
C TRP A 95 1.85 2.53 -19.83
N ASN A 96 1.65 1.33 -19.25
CA ASN A 96 2.66 0.63 -18.46
C ASN A 96 3.16 1.45 -17.26
N ARG A 97 2.31 2.32 -16.71
CA ARG A 97 2.57 3.11 -15.50
C ARG A 97 1.72 2.57 -14.34
N VAL A 98 2.23 2.66 -13.12
CA VAL A 98 1.53 2.23 -11.91
C VAL A 98 1.64 3.30 -10.84
N PRO A 99 0.50 3.82 -10.37
CA PRO A 99 0.46 4.68 -9.18
C PRO A 99 1.07 3.97 -7.98
N SER A 100 1.96 4.66 -7.28
CA SER A 100 2.58 4.18 -6.05
C SER A 100 2.66 5.26 -5.01
N CYS A 101 2.50 4.86 -3.76
CA CYS A 101 2.61 5.68 -2.57
C CYS A 101 3.34 4.92 -1.45
N ASP A 102 3.75 5.66 -0.42
CA ASP A 102 4.26 5.07 0.80
C ASP A 102 3.11 4.43 1.58
N ALA A 103 3.41 3.32 2.25
CA ALA A 103 2.47 2.58 3.05
C ALA A 103 3.08 2.15 4.37
N LEU A 104 2.23 2.03 5.38
CA LEU A 104 2.56 1.53 6.71
C LEU A 104 1.53 0.47 7.09
N ILE A 105 1.99 -0.66 7.60
CA ILE A 105 1.10 -1.68 8.17
C ILE A 105 0.98 -1.37 9.66
N ASP A 106 -0.24 -1.39 10.18
CA ASP A 106 -0.47 -1.37 11.61
C ASP A 106 -0.10 -2.74 12.20
N THR A 107 0.93 -2.78 13.02
CA THR A 107 1.43 -4.02 13.63
C THR A 107 1.09 -4.15 15.11
N ASP A 108 0.30 -3.22 15.67
CA ASP A 108 -0.12 -3.26 17.06
C ASP A 108 -1.27 -4.28 17.22
N PRO A 109 -1.05 -5.41 17.93
CA PRO A 109 -2.08 -6.44 18.10
C PRO A 109 -3.31 -5.95 18.88
N ASP A 110 -3.16 -4.89 19.67
CA ASP A 110 -4.27 -4.31 20.45
C ASP A 110 -5.05 -3.25 19.63
N SER A 111 -4.53 -2.86 18.46
CA SER A 111 -5.20 -1.91 17.58
C SER A 111 -6.42 -2.55 16.88
N PRO A 112 -7.57 -1.86 16.80
CA PRO A 112 -8.70 -2.30 15.98
C PRO A 112 -8.37 -2.33 14.46
N ASN A 113 -7.21 -1.81 14.09
CA ASN A 113 -6.70 -1.80 12.72
C ASN A 113 -5.51 -2.74 12.55
N TYR A 114 -5.27 -3.68 13.46
CA TYR A 114 -4.19 -4.67 13.32
C TYR A 114 -4.15 -5.27 11.90
N LEU A 115 -2.96 -5.24 11.29
CA LEU A 115 -2.64 -5.62 9.92
C LEU A 115 -3.33 -4.83 8.80
N SER A 116 -4.09 -3.79 9.11
CA SER A 116 -4.60 -2.84 8.12
C SER A 116 -3.47 -1.95 7.60
N VAL A 117 -3.66 -1.39 6.42
CA VAL A 117 -2.63 -0.61 5.72
C VAL A 117 -3.03 0.85 5.67
N TRP A 118 -2.16 1.72 6.17
CA TRP A 118 -2.22 3.16 5.96
C TRP A 118 -1.44 3.55 4.70
N LEU A 119 -2.12 4.11 3.71
CA LEU A 119 -1.50 4.74 2.53
C LEU A 119 -1.27 6.22 2.80
N ASN A 120 -0.16 6.77 2.30
CA ASN A 120 0.26 8.14 2.58
C ASN A 120 0.17 8.47 4.09
N PRO A 121 0.75 7.63 4.97
CA PRO A 121 0.69 7.90 6.40
C PRO A 121 1.19 9.32 6.66
N ALA A 122 0.53 10.02 7.59
CA ALA A 122 1.01 11.33 8.02
C ALA A 122 2.48 11.14 8.40
N ARG A 123 3.36 11.97 7.85
CA ARG A 123 4.77 12.00 8.24
C ARG A 123 4.86 12.57 9.65
N GLU A 124 4.35 11.87 10.64
CA GLU A 124 4.77 12.06 12.02
C GLU A 124 6.20 11.52 12.08
N GLY A 125 7.15 12.45 12.22
CA GLY A 125 8.57 12.16 12.15
C GLY A 125 8.97 11.06 13.13
N ASN A 126 9.85 10.16 12.70
CA ASN A 126 10.75 9.40 13.57
C ASN A 126 10.14 8.85 14.88
N VAL A 127 9.12 7.99 14.81
CA VAL A 127 8.78 7.10 15.96
C VAL A 127 9.75 5.90 16.04
N ARG A 128 11.01 6.10 15.64
CA ARG A 128 12.12 5.14 15.83
C ARG A 128 13.31 5.73 16.61
N GLN A 129 13.18 6.93 17.21
CA GLN A 129 14.24 7.50 18.06
C GLN A 129 13.92 7.53 19.57
N GLN A 130 12.76 7.05 20.02
CA GLN A 130 12.45 7.00 21.45
C GLN A 130 12.81 5.68 22.14
N SER A 131 13.30 4.69 21.41
CA SER A 131 13.79 3.42 21.99
C SER A 131 15.28 3.46 22.40
N GLU A 132 16.00 4.56 22.10
CA GLU A 132 17.43 4.72 22.43
C GLU A 132 17.72 5.66 23.62
N ILE A 133 16.70 6.25 24.27
CA ILE A 133 16.92 7.23 25.36
C ILE A 133 16.60 6.66 26.77
N VAL A 134 16.01 5.46 26.89
CA VAL A 134 15.72 4.84 28.21
C VAL A 134 16.81 3.83 28.62
N SER A 135 17.95 3.84 27.95
CA SER A 135 19.16 3.11 28.36
C SER A 135 20.28 4.10 28.65
N ASN A 136 20.15 4.83 29.77
CA ASN A 136 21.28 5.41 30.49
C ASN A 136 20.91 5.57 31.96
#